data_AF-A0AAU6DRT8-F1
#
_entry.id   AF-A0AAU6DRT8-F1
#
_cell.length_a   1.000
_cell.length_b   1.000
_cell.length_c   1.000
_cell.angle_alpha   90.00
_cell.angle_beta   90.00
_cell.angle_gamma   90.00
#
_symmetry.space_group_name_H-M   'P 1'
#
loop_
_entity.id
_entity.type
_entity.pdbx_description
1 polymer ?
#
loop_
_entity_poly.entity_id
_entity_poly.type
_entity_poly.pdbx_seq_one_letter_code
_entity_poly.pdbx_strand_id
1 'polypeptide(L)'
;MSDNSLRLVWIYPDLLSTYGDQGNALVVERRARQRGLDVTRVDVRSDQPVPTSGDIYLIGGGEDRPQRLASERLRRDGGLSRAASNGAIIFSVCAGYQILGHEFINDLGEREPGLGLLDVISTRGEGDRCVGDVYGDIDQRLGLPPLTGFENHQGITHLGPTARPFARVQLGRGNGTGDGTEGAYNDTVFGTYMHGPVLARNPQIADLLLKLALDVNALPPTDDRWYEALRTERIAAATQPA
;
A
#
# COMPACT_ATOMS: atom_id res chain seq x y z
N MET A 1 20.70 4.20 -22.98
CA MET A 1 19.27 4.39 -23.34
C MET A 1 18.53 3.94 -22.10
N SER A 2 17.93 4.86 -21.35
CA SER A 2 17.06 4.49 -20.23
C SER A 2 15.93 3.66 -20.81
N ASP A 3 15.80 2.43 -20.36
CA ASP A 3 14.69 1.57 -20.76
C ASP A 3 13.41 2.31 -20.32
N ASN A 4 12.60 2.74 -21.29
CA ASN A 4 11.43 3.58 -21.04
C ASN A 4 10.23 2.72 -20.62
N SER A 5 10.50 1.50 -20.15
CA SER A 5 9.54 0.48 -19.78
C SER A 5 9.54 0.25 -18.27
N LEU A 6 8.34 0.09 -17.72
CA LEU A 6 8.06 -0.17 -16.32
C LEU A 6 7.32 -1.51 -16.21
N ARG A 7 7.83 -2.41 -15.39
CA ARG A 7 7.19 -3.69 -15.08
C ARG A 7 6.46 -3.59 -13.74
N LEU A 8 5.14 -3.49 -13.83
CA LEU A 8 4.24 -3.48 -12.68
C LEU A 8 3.75 -4.90 -12.38
N VAL A 9 3.97 -5.38 -11.16
CA VAL A 9 3.54 -6.70 -10.72
C VAL A 9 2.40 -6.55 -9.72
N TRP A 10 1.23 -7.14 -10.01
CA TRP A 10 0.12 -7.19 -9.06
C TRP A 10 0.02 -8.60 -8.47
N ILE A 11 0.23 -8.70 -7.16
CA ILE A 11 0.38 -9.97 -6.46
C ILE A 11 -0.99 -10.50 -6.02
N TYR A 12 -1.24 -11.75 -6.43
CA TYR A 12 -2.33 -12.63 -6.02
C TYR A 12 -3.71 -11.97 -6.07
N PRO A 13 -4.14 -11.40 -7.21
CA PRO A 13 -5.46 -10.81 -7.33
C PRO A 13 -6.60 -11.83 -7.16
N ASP A 14 -6.31 -13.13 -7.24
CA ASP A 14 -7.25 -14.20 -6.90
C ASP A 14 -7.48 -14.38 -5.38
N LEU A 15 -6.60 -13.83 -4.53
CA LEU A 15 -6.70 -13.88 -3.07
C LEU A 15 -6.81 -12.49 -2.42
N LEU A 16 -6.18 -11.47 -3.00
CA LEU A 16 -5.90 -10.16 -2.41
C LEU A 16 -6.41 -9.00 -3.30
N SER A 17 -7.65 -9.08 -3.76
CA SER A 17 -8.27 -8.06 -4.64
C SER A 17 -9.55 -7.44 -4.08
N THR A 18 -9.77 -7.56 -2.78
CA THR A 18 -10.94 -6.95 -2.12
C THR A 18 -10.86 -5.41 -2.17
N TYR A 19 -11.98 -4.73 -1.86
CA TYR A 19 -12.07 -3.27 -1.78
C TYR A 19 -11.70 -2.49 -3.06
N GLY A 20 -11.71 -3.14 -4.23
CA GLY A 20 -11.42 -2.49 -5.51
C GLY A 20 -9.94 -2.15 -5.71
N ASP A 21 -9.03 -2.83 -5.01
CA ASP A 21 -7.59 -2.55 -5.04
C ASP A 21 -6.93 -2.74 -6.41
N GLN A 22 -7.59 -3.39 -7.37
CA GLN A 22 -7.21 -3.34 -8.79
C GLN A 22 -7.03 -1.89 -9.29
N GLY A 23 -7.83 -0.96 -8.76
CA GLY A 23 -7.72 0.45 -9.11
C GLY A 23 -6.36 1.05 -8.77
N ASN A 24 -5.63 0.52 -7.77
CA ASN A 24 -4.26 0.97 -7.49
C ASN A 24 -3.33 0.66 -8.68
N ALA A 25 -3.42 -0.55 -9.25
CA ALA A 25 -2.64 -0.92 -10.43
C ALA A 25 -3.00 -0.03 -11.63
N LEU A 26 -4.29 0.19 -11.87
CA LEU A 26 -4.76 1.06 -12.96
C LEU A 26 -4.25 2.49 -12.83
N VAL A 27 -4.18 3.04 -11.61
CA VAL A 27 -3.65 4.38 -11.36
C VAL A 27 -2.15 4.43 -11.67
N VAL A 28 -1.34 3.48 -11.19
CA VAL A 28 0.10 3.45 -11.51
C VAL A 28 0.32 3.39 -13.02
N GLU A 29 -0.40 2.50 -13.73
CA GLU A 29 -0.34 2.40 -15.18
C GLU A 29 -0.70 3.72 -15.87
N ARG A 30 -1.78 4.38 -15.42
CA ARG A 30 -2.25 5.65 -15.98
C ARG A 30 -1.23 6.76 -15.77
N ARG A 31 -0.70 6.91 -14.56
CA ARG A 31 0.28 7.94 -14.19
C ARG A 31 1.60 7.77 -14.95
N ALA A 32 2.01 6.53 -15.17
CA ALA A 32 3.19 6.22 -15.98
C ALA A 32 2.96 6.54 -17.47
N ARG A 33 1.85 6.07 -18.05
CA ARG A 33 1.50 6.32 -19.47
C ARG A 33 1.31 7.80 -19.79
N GLN A 34 0.79 8.60 -18.85
CA GLN A 34 0.71 10.06 -19.01
C GLN A 34 2.07 10.74 -19.20
N ARG A 35 3.16 10.05 -18.83
CA ARG A 35 4.54 10.53 -18.92
C ARG A 35 5.33 9.79 -20.00
N GLY A 36 4.64 9.08 -20.89
CA GLY A 36 5.24 8.38 -22.01
C GLY A 36 5.99 7.11 -21.64
N LEU A 37 5.84 6.59 -20.42
CA LEU A 37 6.42 5.31 -20.02
C LEU A 37 5.57 4.16 -20.57
N ASP A 38 6.22 3.17 -21.14
CA ASP A 38 5.61 1.90 -21.48
C ASP A 38 5.42 1.08 -20.20
N VAL A 39 4.24 0.48 -20.01
CA VAL A 39 3.95 -0.28 -18.79
C VAL A 39 3.54 -1.70 -19.15
N THR A 40 4.32 -2.66 -18.68
CA THR A 40 3.99 -4.08 -18.73
C THR A 40 3.45 -4.51 -17.37
N ARG A 41 2.13 -4.75 -17.29
CA ARG A 41 1.51 -5.29 -16.09
C ARG A 41 1.56 -6.81 -16.10
N VAL A 42 1.96 -7.39 -14.97
CA VAL A 42 1.93 -8.84 -14.72
C VAL A 42 1.04 -9.10 -13.51
N ASP A 43 -0.11 -9.71 -13.75
CA ASP A 43 -1.02 -10.15 -12.69
C ASP A 43 -0.60 -11.58 -12.29
N VAL A 44 0.06 -11.71 -11.14
CA VAL A 44 0.61 -12.99 -10.67
C VAL A 44 -0.45 -13.66 -9.82
N ARG A 45 -0.99 -14.79 -10.29
CA ARG A 45 -1.95 -15.58 -9.51
C ARG A 45 -1.22 -16.37 -8.41
N SER A 46 -1.96 -16.77 -7.38
CA SER A 46 -1.40 -17.49 -6.23
C SER A 46 -0.75 -18.83 -6.57
N ASP A 47 -1.03 -19.43 -7.73
CA ASP A 47 -0.44 -20.66 -8.23
C ASP A 47 0.78 -20.45 -9.15
N GLN A 48 1.21 -19.21 -9.34
CA GLN A 48 2.31 -18.82 -10.20
C GLN A 48 3.52 -18.33 -9.38
N PRO A 49 4.75 -18.54 -9.87
CA PRO A 49 5.94 -18.03 -9.20
C PRO A 49 5.99 -16.50 -9.26
N VAL A 50 6.43 -15.86 -8.17
CA VAL A 50 6.57 -14.39 -8.15
C VAL A 50 7.82 -14.00 -8.95
N PRO A 51 7.68 -13.19 -10.03
CA PRO A 51 8.84 -12.70 -10.77
C PRO A 51 9.69 -11.81 -9.87
N THR A 52 11.01 -11.84 -10.03
CA THR A 52 11.95 -11.05 -9.22
C THR A 52 12.49 -9.81 -9.95
N SER A 53 11.96 -9.52 -11.13
CA SER A 53 12.43 -8.50 -12.07
C SER A 53 11.38 -7.43 -12.39
N GLY A 54 10.32 -7.35 -11.59
CA GLY A 54 9.43 -6.19 -11.57
C GLY A 54 10.07 -4.98 -10.88
N ASP A 55 9.61 -3.79 -11.24
CA ASP A 55 10.05 -2.52 -10.64
C ASP A 55 9.15 -2.13 -9.47
N ILE A 56 7.85 -2.32 -9.63
CA ILE A 56 6.81 -2.00 -8.63
C ILE A 56 5.94 -3.22 -8.39
N TYR A 57 5.73 -3.57 -7.13
CA TYR A 57 4.85 -4.66 -6.69
C TYR A 57 3.70 -4.09 -5.87
N LEU A 58 2.48 -4.44 -6.25
CA LEU A 58 1.27 -4.06 -5.55
C LEU A 58 0.64 -5.28 -4.88
N ILE A 59 0.21 -5.11 -3.63
CA ILE A 59 -0.45 -6.16 -2.84
C ILE A 59 -1.70 -5.56 -2.20
N GLY A 60 -2.88 -6.10 -2.52
CA GLY A 60 -4.15 -5.58 -2.02
C GLY A 60 -4.58 -6.17 -0.68
N GLY A 61 -5.78 -5.78 -0.25
CA GLY A 61 -6.49 -6.39 0.85
C GLY A 61 -7.14 -7.72 0.47
N GLY A 62 -7.36 -8.57 1.47
CA GLY A 62 -8.05 -9.85 1.33
C GLY A 62 -8.83 -10.19 2.60
N GLU A 63 -9.65 -11.23 2.52
CA GLU A 63 -10.29 -11.83 3.69
C GLU A 63 -9.27 -12.67 4.49
N ASP A 64 -9.55 -12.95 5.76
CA ASP A 64 -8.63 -13.58 6.71
C ASP A 64 -8.04 -14.92 6.19
N ARG A 65 -8.87 -15.80 5.61
CA ARG A 65 -8.42 -17.10 5.08
C ARG A 65 -7.58 -16.96 3.80
N PRO A 66 -8.01 -16.21 2.76
CA PRO A 66 -7.15 -15.86 1.63
C PRO A 66 -5.83 -15.17 2.03
N GLN A 67 -5.85 -14.29 3.04
CA GLN A 67 -4.65 -13.62 3.56
C GLN A 67 -3.64 -14.63 4.13
N ARG A 68 -4.08 -15.56 4.97
CA ARG A 68 -3.20 -16.63 5.48
C ARG A 68 -2.59 -17.44 4.34
N LEU A 69 -3.42 -17.89 3.38
CA LEU A 69 -2.94 -18.65 2.23
C LEU A 69 -1.92 -17.85 1.39
N ALA A 70 -2.16 -16.55 1.20
CA ALA A 70 -1.25 -15.67 0.48
C ALA A 70 0.10 -15.54 1.21
N SER A 71 0.09 -15.34 2.53
CA SER A 71 1.31 -15.29 3.35
C SER A 71 2.13 -16.58 3.23
N GLU A 72 1.50 -17.74 3.42
CA GLU A 72 2.15 -19.05 3.31
C GLU A 72 2.82 -19.23 1.94
N ARG A 73 2.10 -18.91 0.86
CA ARG A 73 2.61 -19.06 -0.50
C ARG A 73 3.76 -18.09 -0.81
N LEU A 74 3.64 -16.82 -0.42
CA LEU A 74 4.71 -15.83 -0.61
C LEU A 74 5.97 -16.21 0.16
N ARG A 75 5.82 -16.67 1.41
CA ARG A 75 6.95 -17.18 2.23
C ARG A 75 7.63 -18.37 1.57
N ARG A 76 6.85 -19.33 1.07
CA ARG A 76 7.38 -20.54 0.42
C ARG A 76 8.08 -20.24 -0.90
N ASP A 77 7.55 -19.31 -1.70
CA ASP A 77 8.11 -18.91 -3.00
C ASP A 77 9.38 -18.04 -2.83
N GLY A 78 9.35 -17.10 -1.89
CA GLY A 78 10.45 -16.18 -1.59
C GLY A 78 10.78 -15.17 -2.70
N GLY A 79 10.01 -15.13 -3.80
CA GLY A 79 10.25 -14.25 -4.93
C GLY A 79 10.06 -12.78 -4.60
N LEU A 80 9.05 -12.45 -3.79
CA LEU A 80 8.84 -11.07 -3.34
C LEU A 80 10.01 -10.57 -2.46
N SER A 81 10.53 -11.41 -1.56
CA SER A 81 11.70 -11.06 -0.75
C SER A 81 12.95 -10.86 -1.62
N ARG A 82 13.16 -11.73 -2.63
CA ARG A 82 14.24 -11.54 -3.61
C ARG A 82 14.06 -10.25 -4.42
N ALA A 83 12.83 -9.92 -4.82
CA ALA A 83 12.52 -8.68 -5.52
C ALA A 83 12.85 -7.45 -4.64
N ALA A 84 12.47 -7.47 -3.37
CA ALA A 84 12.82 -6.43 -2.41
C ALA A 84 14.35 -6.26 -2.30
N SER A 85 15.10 -7.37 -2.18
CA SER A 85 16.57 -7.34 -2.15
C SER A 85 17.20 -6.82 -3.46
N ASN A 86 16.49 -6.93 -4.58
CA ASN A 86 16.92 -6.39 -5.88
C ASN A 86 16.56 -4.89 -6.04
N GLY A 87 15.98 -4.25 -5.02
CA GLY A 87 15.62 -2.83 -5.05
C GLY A 87 14.19 -2.54 -5.55
N ALA A 88 13.32 -3.55 -5.62
CA ALA A 88 11.94 -3.33 -6.01
C ALA A 88 11.18 -2.41 -5.04
N ILE A 89 10.24 -1.65 -5.59
CA ILE A 89 9.29 -0.86 -4.82
C ILE A 89 8.07 -1.73 -4.49
N ILE A 90 7.69 -1.83 -3.22
CA ILE A 90 6.54 -2.62 -2.78
C ILE A 90 5.54 -1.70 -2.10
N PHE A 91 4.30 -1.70 -2.58
CA PHE A 91 3.21 -0.95 -1.98
C PHE A 91 2.04 -1.88 -1.67
N SER A 92 1.59 -1.84 -0.42
CA SER A 92 0.61 -2.80 0.10
C SER A 92 -0.54 -2.14 0.85
N VAL A 93 -1.70 -2.78 0.81
CA VAL A 93 -2.94 -2.28 1.41
C VAL A 93 -3.55 -3.35 2.34
N CYS A 94 -3.96 -2.94 3.54
CA CYS A 94 -4.67 -3.78 4.52
C CYS A 94 -4.01 -5.16 4.76
N ALA A 95 -4.61 -6.25 4.28
CA ALA A 95 -4.06 -7.60 4.44
C ALA A 95 -2.64 -7.72 3.86
N GLY A 96 -2.38 -7.09 2.71
CA GLY A 96 -1.04 -7.02 2.12
C GLY A 96 -0.04 -6.34 3.04
N TYR A 97 -0.45 -5.24 3.69
CA TYR A 97 0.40 -4.53 4.66
C TYR A 97 0.76 -5.42 5.85
N GLN A 98 -0.21 -6.13 6.40
CA GLN A 98 0.02 -7.07 7.50
C GLN A 98 0.94 -8.23 7.10
N ILE A 99 0.80 -8.76 5.87
CA ILE A 99 1.66 -9.83 5.33
C ILE A 99 3.13 -9.38 5.25
N LEU A 100 3.41 -8.11 4.93
CA LEU A 100 4.79 -7.60 4.86
C LEU A 100 5.46 -7.48 6.23
N GLY A 101 4.68 -7.47 7.31
CA GLY A 101 5.16 -7.46 8.69
C GLY A 101 5.87 -8.74 9.12
N HIS A 102 6.27 -8.79 10.38
CA HIS A 102 6.85 -9.98 11.01
C HIS A 102 5.79 -11.04 11.32
N GLU A 103 4.62 -10.62 11.79
CA GLU A 103 3.50 -11.51 12.14
C GLU A 103 2.14 -10.78 12.05
N PHE A 104 1.08 -11.56 11.86
CA PHE A 104 -0.31 -11.14 12.00
C PHE A 104 -1.18 -12.24 12.63
N ILE A 105 -2.43 -11.94 12.99
CA ILE A 105 -3.39 -12.94 13.50
C ILE A 105 -4.26 -13.46 12.36
N ASN A 106 -4.28 -14.78 12.14
CA ASN A 106 -5.03 -15.41 11.05
C ASN A 106 -6.52 -15.65 11.37
N ASP A 107 -7.22 -16.32 10.46
CA ASP A 107 -8.63 -16.73 10.56
C ASP A 107 -8.92 -17.70 11.72
N LEU A 108 -7.90 -18.36 12.28
CA LEU A 108 -8.00 -19.27 13.42
C LEU A 108 -7.68 -18.59 14.76
N GLY A 109 -7.34 -17.29 14.76
CA GLY A 109 -6.91 -16.58 15.96
C GLY A 109 -5.46 -16.88 16.35
N GLU A 110 -4.70 -17.54 15.49
CA GLU A 110 -3.32 -17.93 15.73
C GLU A 110 -2.35 -16.90 15.12
N ARG A 111 -1.13 -16.84 15.67
CA ARG A 111 -0.05 -16.03 15.10
C ARG A 111 0.44 -16.68 13.80
N GLU A 112 0.35 -15.93 12.72
CA GLU A 112 0.84 -16.30 11.39
C GLU A 112 2.10 -15.48 11.09
N PRO A 113 3.23 -16.11 10.70
CA PRO A 113 4.40 -15.37 10.29
C PRO A 113 4.14 -14.62 8.97
N GLY A 114 4.57 -13.36 8.91
CA GLY A 114 4.64 -12.59 7.69
C GLY A 114 5.98 -12.77 6.95
N LEU A 115 6.30 -11.81 6.09
CA LEU A 115 7.52 -11.80 5.27
C LEU A 115 8.70 -11.08 5.93
N GLY A 116 8.46 -10.27 6.96
CA GLY A 116 9.49 -9.49 7.65
C GLY A 116 10.17 -8.44 6.75
N LEU A 117 9.47 -7.96 5.71
CA LEU A 117 9.97 -6.92 4.79
C LEU A 117 9.75 -5.52 5.34
N LEU A 118 8.81 -5.36 6.26
CA LEU A 118 8.52 -4.13 6.95
C LEU A 118 8.48 -4.43 8.45
N ASP A 119 9.14 -3.58 9.25
CA ASP A 119 9.32 -3.81 10.67
C ASP A 119 8.05 -3.44 11.46
N VAL A 120 7.03 -4.28 11.32
CA VAL A 120 5.72 -4.12 11.96
C VAL A 120 5.18 -5.46 12.45
N ILE A 121 4.35 -5.40 13.48
CA ILE A 121 3.62 -6.55 14.03
C ILE A 121 2.14 -6.18 14.05
N SER A 122 1.28 -7.04 13.49
CA SER A 122 -0.16 -6.80 13.48
C SER A 122 -0.87 -7.77 14.43
N THR A 123 -1.74 -7.24 15.28
CA THR A 123 -2.60 -8.04 16.16
C THR A 123 -4.07 -7.83 15.79
N ARG A 124 -4.98 -8.61 16.39
CA ARG A 124 -6.41 -8.37 16.27
C ARG A 124 -6.86 -7.47 17.43
N GLY A 125 -7.50 -6.35 17.12
CA GLY A 125 -8.05 -5.46 18.13
C GLY A 125 -9.19 -6.09 18.90
N GLU A 126 -9.23 -5.88 20.21
CA GLU A 126 -10.30 -6.36 21.10
C GLU A 126 -11.58 -5.52 21.02
N GLY A 127 -11.48 -4.30 20.46
CA GLY A 127 -12.58 -3.35 20.34
C GLY A 127 -13.26 -3.34 18.97
N ASP A 128 -14.05 -2.29 18.74
CA ASP A 128 -14.75 -2.06 17.48
C ASP A 128 -13.78 -1.97 16.31
N ARG A 129 -14.22 -2.51 15.17
CA ARG A 129 -13.54 -2.38 13.88
C ARG A 129 -13.29 -0.89 13.56
N CYS A 130 -12.10 -0.58 13.07
CA CYS A 130 -11.75 0.74 12.53
C CYS A 130 -12.47 0.91 11.21
N VAL A 131 -13.55 1.69 11.19
CA VAL A 131 -14.39 1.94 10.02
C VAL A 131 -14.65 3.44 9.89
N GLY A 132 -14.22 4.05 8.80
CA GLY A 132 -14.46 5.47 8.56
C GLY A 132 -13.52 6.10 7.55
N ASP A 133 -13.76 7.38 7.26
CA ASP A 133 -12.79 8.18 6.51
C ASP A 133 -11.52 8.40 7.34
N VAL A 134 -10.39 8.38 6.65
CA VAL A 134 -9.08 8.71 7.22
C VAL A 134 -8.54 9.95 6.52
N TYR A 135 -8.06 10.89 7.32
CA TYR A 135 -7.30 12.05 6.85
C TYR A 135 -6.02 12.14 7.68
N GLY A 136 -4.87 12.30 7.03
CA GLY A 136 -3.60 12.36 7.73
C GLY A 136 -2.51 13.11 6.99
N ASP A 137 -1.64 13.75 7.74
CA ASP A 137 -0.46 14.41 7.19
C ASP A 137 0.61 13.35 6.94
N ILE A 138 1.02 13.18 5.68
CA ILE A 138 2.08 12.23 5.32
C ILE A 138 3.41 12.61 6.02
N ASP A 139 4.28 11.63 6.26
CA ASP A 139 5.66 11.94 6.69
C ASP A 139 6.30 12.93 5.70
N GLN A 140 6.75 14.07 6.22
CA GLN A 140 7.31 15.17 5.43
C GLN A 140 8.50 14.74 4.57
N ARG A 141 9.20 13.66 4.94
CA ARG A 141 10.30 13.07 4.16
C ARG A 141 9.86 12.54 2.81
N LEU A 142 8.58 12.17 2.65
CA LEU A 142 8.01 11.69 1.40
C LEU A 142 7.57 12.84 0.47
N GLY A 143 7.43 14.06 1.00
CA GLY A 143 7.19 15.26 0.21
C GLY A 143 5.86 15.25 -0.57
N LEU A 144 4.83 14.58 -0.06
CA LEU A 144 3.49 14.54 -0.66
C LEU A 144 2.53 15.43 0.14
N PRO A 145 1.39 15.85 -0.43
CA PRO A 145 0.33 16.50 0.34
C PRO A 145 -0.36 15.50 1.30
N PRO A 146 -1.23 15.98 2.21
CA PRO A 146 -1.99 15.11 3.12
C PRO A 146 -2.75 13.99 2.40
N LEU A 147 -2.95 12.86 3.06
CA LEU A 147 -3.62 11.71 2.47
C LEU A 147 -5.09 11.66 2.89
N THR A 148 -5.93 11.18 1.98
CA THR A 148 -7.33 10.81 2.28
C THR A 148 -7.56 9.34 1.98
N GLY A 149 -8.34 8.66 2.81
CA GLY A 149 -8.60 7.24 2.65
C GLY A 149 -9.91 6.83 3.31
N PHE A 150 -10.20 5.54 3.24
CA PHE A 150 -11.23 4.90 4.06
C PHE A 150 -10.59 3.70 4.75
N GLU A 151 -10.71 3.59 6.06
CA GLU A 151 -10.26 2.41 6.81
C GLU A 151 -11.42 1.47 7.06
N ASN A 152 -11.16 0.17 6.97
CA ASN A 152 -12.13 -0.87 7.31
C ASN A 152 -11.40 -2.13 7.78
N HIS A 153 -10.86 -2.09 8.99
CA HIS A 153 -9.99 -3.17 9.49
C HIS A 153 -10.14 -3.38 11.00
N GLN A 154 -9.81 -4.59 11.45
CA GLN A 154 -9.72 -4.92 12.89
C GLN A 154 -8.26 -5.14 13.31
N GLY A 155 -7.31 -4.90 12.40
CA GLY A 155 -5.89 -5.06 12.67
C GLY A 155 -5.38 -3.91 13.51
N ILE A 156 -4.54 -4.21 14.48
CA ILE A 156 -3.80 -3.19 15.23
C ILE A 156 -2.33 -3.39 14.90
N THR A 157 -1.73 -2.45 14.19
CA THR A 157 -0.36 -2.60 13.69
C THR A 157 0.61 -1.74 14.50
N HIS A 158 1.54 -2.40 15.16
CA HIS A 158 2.60 -1.76 15.92
C HIS A 158 3.86 -1.66 15.07
N LEU A 159 4.43 -0.45 15.00
CA LEU A 159 5.69 -0.21 14.30
C LEU A 159 6.86 -0.57 15.20
N GLY A 160 7.83 -1.28 14.62
CA GLY A 160 9.15 -1.50 15.20
C GLY A 160 10.10 -0.32 14.95
N PRO A 161 11.32 -0.37 15.52
CA PRO A 161 12.25 0.75 15.53
C PRO A 161 12.78 1.16 14.14
N THR A 162 12.70 0.29 13.13
CA THR A 162 13.20 0.59 11.78
C THR A 162 12.10 1.07 10.83
N ALA A 163 10.83 0.86 11.16
CA ALA A 163 9.70 1.38 10.40
C ALA A 163 9.40 2.84 10.76
N ARG A 164 8.95 3.61 9.77
CA ARG A 164 8.43 4.97 9.95
C ARG A 164 6.93 4.98 9.69
N PRO A 165 6.13 5.79 10.42
CA PRO A 165 4.72 5.95 10.10
C PRO A 165 4.56 6.55 8.71
N PHE A 166 3.60 6.06 7.92
CA PHE A 166 3.35 6.60 6.58
C PHE A 166 2.69 7.98 6.67
N ALA A 167 1.77 8.15 7.63
CA ALA A 167 1.15 9.42 7.95
C ALA A 167 0.89 9.57 9.46
N ARG A 168 0.69 10.81 9.90
CA ARG A 168 0.09 11.16 11.18
C ARG A 168 -1.40 11.43 10.97
N VAL A 169 -2.23 10.72 11.74
CA VAL A 169 -3.69 10.78 11.64
C VAL A 169 -4.21 12.10 12.21
N GLN A 170 -5.11 12.73 11.47
CA GLN A 170 -5.91 13.90 11.88
C GLN A 170 -7.40 13.51 12.04
N LEU A 171 -7.87 12.56 11.23
CA LEU A 171 -9.19 11.92 11.33
C LEU A 171 -9.04 10.42 11.07
N GLY A 172 -9.75 9.59 11.83
CA GLY A 172 -9.68 8.13 11.76
C GLY A 172 -8.86 7.51 12.90
N ARG A 173 -8.61 6.21 12.80
CA ARG A 173 -7.86 5.41 13.78
C ARG A 173 -6.50 4.95 13.27
N GLY A 174 -6.30 4.93 11.95
CA GLY A 174 -5.03 4.62 11.32
C GLY A 174 -4.58 3.18 11.62
N ASN A 175 -3.39 3.04 12.19
CA ASN A 175 -2.86 1.75 12.66
C ASN A 175 -3.65 1.14 13.83
N GLY A 176 -4.61 1.86 14.40
CA GLY A 176 -5.51 1.37 15.45
C GLY A 176 -4.93 1.36 16.87
N THR A 177 -3.63 1.62 17.02
CA THR A 177 -2.91 1.62 18.31
C THR A 177 -3.29 2.80 19.23
N GLY A 178 -3.89 3.85 18.67
CA GLY A 178 -4.17 5.10 19.38
C GLY A 178 -2.98 6.06 19.48
N ASP A 179 -1.83 5.74 18.87
CA ASP A 179 -0.64 6.62 18.84
C ASP A 179 -0.71 7.72 17.77
N GLY A 180 -1.80 7.77 17.00
CA GLY A 180 -2.03 8.75 15.95
C GLY A 180 -1.21 8.52 14.68
N THR A 181 -0.72 7.29 14.44
CA THR A 181 -0.03 6.91 13.21
C THR A 181 -0.92 6.11 12.26
N GLU A 182 -0.66 6.24 10.96
CA GLU A 182 -1.31 5.46 9.91
C GLU A 182 -0.25 4.88 8.95
N GLY A 183 -0.40 3.59 8.66
CA GLY A 183 0.51 2.83 7.81
C GLY A 183 1.95 2.82 8.32
N ALA A 184 2.83 2.27 7.50
CA ALA A 184 4.26 2.33 7.71
C ALA A 184 5.03 2.24 6.40
N TYR A 185 6.28 2.70 6.44
CA TYR A 185 7.23 2.46 5.37
C TYR A 185 8.66 2.32 5.91
N ASN A 186 9.49 1.64 5.12
CA ASN A 186 10.94 1.64 5.26
C ASN A 186 11.55 1.53 3.86
N ASP A 187 12.42 2.46 3.50
CA ASP A 187 13.01 2.60 2.17
C ASP A 187 11.97 2.50 1.04
N THR A 188 11.95 1.38 0.30
CA THR A 188 11.08 1.15 -0.86
C THR A 188 9.86 0.29 -0.55
N VAL A 189 9.61 -0.05 0.71
CA VAL A 189 8.51 -0.90 1.17
C VAL A 189 7.49 -0.07 1.94
N PHE A 190 6.25 -0.05 1.45
CA PHE A 190 5.15 0.77 1.96
C PHE A 190 3.92 -0.08 2.29
N GLY A 191 3.22 0.29 3.35
CA GLY A 191 1.95 -0.32 3.74
C GLY A 191 0.99 0.68 4.38
N THR A 192 -0.30 0.53 4.12
CA THR A 192 -1.36 1.41 4.64
C THR A 192 -2.66 0.65 4.83
N TYR A 193 -3.49 1.10 5.78
CA TYR A 193 -4.87 0.66 5.92
C TYR A 193 -5.85 1.50 5.09
N MET A 194 -5.40 2.60 4.50
CA MET A 194 -6.22 3.41 3.62
C MET A 194 -6.64 2.60 2.39
N HIS A 195 -7.95 2.48 2.20
CA HIS A 195 -8.57 2.08 0.96
C HIS A 195 -9.09 3.29 0.19
N GLY A 196 -9.76 3.02 -0.92
CA GLY A 196 -10.42 4.01 -1.76
C GLY A 196 -10.94 3.40 -3.05
N PRO A 197 -10.08 2.84 -3.93
CA PRO A 197 -8.65 2.51 -3.77
C PRO A 197 -7.72 3.71 -3.49
N VAL A 198 -6.70 3.51 -2.66
CA VAL A 198 -5.88 4.60 -2.08
C VAL A 198 -5.12 5.42 -3.11
N LEU A 199 -4.61 4.81 -4.18
CA LEU A 199 -3.89 5.56 -5.23
C LEU A 199 -4.87 6.39 -6.08
N ALA A 200 -6.14 6.01 -6.17
CA ALA A 200 -7.15 6.85 -6.83
C ALA A 200 -7.53 8.06 -5.97
N ARG A 201 -7.53 7.90 -4.64
CA ARG A 201 -7.70 9.02 -3.70
C ARG A 201 -6.45 9.87 -3.54
N ASN A 202 -5.27 9.34 -3.86
CA ASN A 202 -3.96 9.98 -3.68
C ASN A 202 -2.98 9.59 -4.82
N PRO A 203 -3.19 10.04 -6.07
CA PRO A 203 -2.37 9.70 -7.23
C PRO A 203 -0.90 10.15 -7.08
N GLN A 204 -0.61 11.11 -6.20
CA GLN A 204 0.78 11.47 -5.89
C GLN A 204 1.57 10.35 -5.20
N ILE A 205 0.90 9.38 -4.56
CA ILE A 205 1.58 8.16 -4.07
C ILE A 205 2.08 7.35 -5.28
N ALA A 206 1.27 7.17 -6.33
CA ALA A 206 1.74 6.49 -7.54
C ALA A 206 2.93 7.23 -8.17
N ASP A 207 2.93 8.57 -8.16
CA ASP A 207 4.07 9.36 -8.61
C ASP A 207 5.31 9.17 -7.74
N LEU A 208 5.16 9.02 -6.42
CA LEU A 208 6.26 8.64 -5.52
C LEU A 208 6.84 7.28 -5.92
N LEU A 209 6.00 6.26 -6.15
CA LEU A 209 6.47 4.94 -6.56
C LEU A 209 7.21 4.99 -7.91
N LEU A 210 6.71 5.79 -8.86
CA LEU A 210 7.36 5.99 -10.16
C LEU A 210 8.70 6.74 -10.04
N LYS A 211 8.77 7.78 -9.21
CA LYS A 211 10.03 8.48 -8.93
C LYS A 211 11.10 7.54 -8.37
N LEU A 212 10.70 6.67 -7.44
CA LEU A 212 11.60 5.68 -6.85
C LEU A 212 12.04 4.64 -7.88
N ALA A 213 11.11 4.10 -8.66
CA ALA A 213 11.42 3.10 -9.70
C ALA A 213 12.33 3.64 -10.81
N LEU A 214 12.21 4.93 -11.14
CA LEU A 214 13.03 5.57 -12.18
C LEU A 214 14.31 6.23 -11.64
N ASP A 215 14.50 6.25 -10.32
CA ASP A 215 15.57 6.98 -9.64
C ASP A 215 15.66 8.46 -10.06
N VAL A 216 14.52 9.16 -9.99
CA VAL A 216 14.41 10.59 -10.34
C VAL A 216 13.77 11.42 -9.24
N ASN A 217 14.22 12.67 -9.10
CA ASN A 217 13.68 13.59 -8.10
C ASN A 217 12.33 14.22 -8.51
N ALA A 218 12.02 14.26 -9.80
CA ALA A 218 10.82 14.88 -10.32
C ALA A 218 10.32 14.16 -11.58
N LEU A 219 9.01 14.21 -11.78
CA LEU A 219 8.34 13.71 -12.98
C LEU A 219 7.72 14.88 -13.75
N PRO A 220 7.54 14.76 -15.08
CA PRO A 220 6.73 15.73 -15.83
C PRO A 220 5.34 15.90 -15.20
N PRO A 221 4.81 17.14 -15.16
CA PRO A 221 3.51 17.41 -14.59
C PRO A 221 2.39 16.76 -15.42
N THR A 222 1.26 16.51 -14.77
CA THR A 222 0.05 15.93 -15.38
C THR A 222 -1.16 16.80 -15.11
N ASP A 223 -2.19 16.76 -15.96
CA ASP A 223 -3.46 17.44 -15.68
C ASP A 223 -4.22 16.68 -14.58
N ASP A 224 -4.16 17.22 -13.37
CA ASP A 224 -4.80 16.68 -12.16
C ASP A 224 -6.08 17.44 -11.78
N ARG A 225 -6.63 18.29 -12.65
CA ARG A 225 -7.76 19.19 -12.34
C ARG A 225 -8.96 18.50 -11.69
N TRP A 226 -9.39 17.36 -12.22
CA TRP A 226 -10.53 16.62 -11.68
C TRP A 226 -10.21 15.93 -10.37
N TYR A 227 -8.97 15.45 -10.22
CA TYR A 227 -8.51 14.90 -8.97
C TYR A 227 -8.47 15.99 -7.89
N GLU A 228 -7.90 17.16 -8.18
CA GLU A 228 -7.80 18.27 -7.22
C GLU A 228 -9.17 18.80 -6.80
N ALA A 229 -10.15 18.83 -7.73
CA ALA A 229 -11.53 19.19 -7.41
C ALA A 229 -12.14 18.19 -6.38
N LEU A 230 -12.10 16.89 -6.68
CA LEU A 230 -12.61 15.85 -5.78
C LEU A 230 -11.86 15.78 -4.45
N ARG A 231 -10.54 16.01 -4.48
CA ARG A 231 -9.70 16.07 -3.30
C ARG A 231 -10.11 17.22 -2.39
N THR A 232 -10.35 18.40 -2.96
CA THR A 232 -10.78 19.58 -2.21
C THR A 232 -12.12 19.32 -1.50
N GLU A 233 -13.09 18.72 -2.20
CA GLU A 233 -14.38 18.33 -1.61
C GLU A 233 -14.21 17.35 -0.43
N ARG A 234 -13.37 16.33 -0.58
CA ARG A 234 -13.11 15.33 0.47
C ARG A 234 -12.43 15.93 1.70
N ILE A 235 -11.42 16.78 1.51
CA ILE A 235 -10.74 17.45 2.62
C ILE A 235 -11.71 18.39 3.34
N ALA A 236 -12.55 19.11 2.60
CA ALA A 236 -13.58 19.95 3.21
C ALA A 236 -14.56 19.12 4.04
N ALA A 237 -15.02 17.96 3.54
CA ALA A 237 -15.90 17.07 4.29
C ALA A 237 -15.23 16.48 5.55
N ALA A 238 -13.93 16.16 5.49
CA ALA A 238 -13.18 15.59 6.61
C ALA A 238 -12.77 16.60 7.69
N THR A 239 -12.69 17.89 7.34
CA THR A 239 -12.23 18.96 8.25
C THR A 239 -13.35 19.88 8.75
N GLN A 240 -14.59 19.67 8.32
CA GLN A 240 -15.75 20.39 8.86
C GLN A 240 -16.06 19.93 10.30
N PRO A 241 -16.31 20.88 11.23
CA PRO A 241 -16.83 20.53 12.55
C PRO A 241 -18.23 19.91 12.40
N ALA A 242 -18.48 18.85 13.17
CA ALA A 242 -19.80 18.22 13.28
C ALA A 242 -20.87 19.18 13.86
#